data_AF-A0A952ESM2-F1
#
_entry.id   AF-A0A952ESM2-F1
#
_cell.length_a   1.000
_cell.length_b   1.000
_cell.length_c   1.000
_cell.angle_alpha   90.00
_cell.angle_beta   90.00
_cell.angle_gamma   90.00
#
_symmetry.space_group_name_H-M   'P 1'
#
loop_
_entity.id
_entity.type
_entity.pdbx_description
1 polymer ?
#
loop_
_entity_poly.entity_id
_entity_poly.type
_entity_poly.pdbx_seq_one_letter_code
_entity_poly.pdbx_strand_id
1 'polypeptide(L)'
;MHIPPYDNHNKAVIDVDDARVPLNYFNIVKLKRGEHFSYSVPRYETAIVPATGTVDIEIEGVIFKALGNRVGDVWGGEPEGVYVPSGAEAGMTCVSETAEIFVAGAQFDKVLEPFDVRVADLDRVQYGSDETKTHRKIKHILGTKYRDRVGRLLVSELFTVGQGGWSGFPPHKHDTDRLPLETRHDETYNFRFKPDHGFGMQLVQREDGKVGDAYHIVNGSTIILDKGYHPCVVAPGYEMYYFTILGGLSQRPLVQFFQPTHAYQIETIPGIKDMIAKFK
;
A
#
# COMPACT_ATOMS: atom_id res chain seq x y z
N MET A 1 -9.15 -0.38 -13.76
CA MET A 1 -8.36 0.58 -12.96
C MET A 1 -9.05 0.87 -11.65
N HIS A 2 -10.17 1.59 -11.65
CA HIS A 2 -10.92 1.90 -10.43
C HIS A 2 -11.95 0.83 -10.09
N ILE A 3 -11.92 0.37 -8.84
CA ILE A 3 -12.95 -0.43 -8.21
C ILE A 3 -13.62 0.46 -7.15
N PRO A 4 -14.89 0.87 -7.35
CA PRO A 4 -15.65 1.63 -6.37
C PRO A 4 -15.77 0.87 -5.03
N PRO A 5 -15.98 1.56 -3.89
CA PRO A 5 -16.20 0.89 -2.62
C PRO A 5 -17.43 -0.02 -2.66
N TYR A 6 -17.29 -1.22 -2.10
CA TYR A 6 -18.36 -2.20 -1.96
C TYR A 6 -18.07 -3.12 -0.76
N ASP A 7 -19.07 -3.88 -0.32
CA ASP A 7 -18.84 -4.99 0.60
C ASP A 7 -18.31 -6.19 -0.20
N ASN A 8 -17.03 -6.50 -0.03
CA ASN A 8 -16.38 -7.63 -0.70
C ASN A 8 -16.70 -8.97 -0.03
N HIS A 9 -17.48 -8.99 1.06
CA HIS A 9 -17.85 -10.21 1.80
C HIS A 9 -16.61 -11.04 2.19
N ASN A 10 -15.54 -10.34 2.60
CA ASN A 10 -14.22 -10.90 2.94
C ASN A 10 -13.58 -11.75 1.81
N LYS A 11 -14.02 -11.60 0.55
CA LYS A 11 -13.38 -12.17 -0.63
C LYS A 11 -12.36 -11.20 -1.21
N ALA A 12 -11.30 -11.73 -1.82
CA ALA A 12 -10.26 -10.92 -2.42
C ALA A 12 -10.82 -9.85 -3.36
N VAL A 13 -10.37 -8.61 -3.17
CA VAL A 13 -10.67 -7.48 -4.07
C VAL A 13 -9.82 -7.59 -5.33
N ILE A 14 -8.56 -7.99 -5.15
CA ILE A 14 -7.62 -8.40 -6.20
C ILE A 14 -7.21 -9.83 -5.86
N ASP A 15 -7.66 -10.78 -6.65
CA ASP A 15 -7.34 -12.20 -6.44
C ASP A 15 -6.04 -12.59 -7.16
N VAL A 16 -5.56 -13.81 -6.89
CA VAL A 16 -4.42 -14.38 -7.61
C VAL A 16 -4.65 -14.38 -9.11
N ASP A 17 -3.57 -14.22 -9.87
CA ASP A 17 -3.59 -14.19 -11.34
C ASP A 17 -4.53 -13.10 -11.95
N ASP A 18 -4.81 -12.00 -11.22
CA ASP A 18 -5.52 -10.86 -11.79
C ASP A 18 -4.82 -10.37 -13.06
N ALA A 19 -5.52 -10.40 -14.20
CA ALA A 19 -4.93 -10.11 -15.50
C ALA A 19 -4.32 -8.70 -15.64
N ARG A 20 -4.64 -7.78 -14.71
CA ARG A 20 -4.17 -6.39 -14.73
C ARG A 20 -2.91 -6.21 -13.87
N VAL A 21 -2.85 -6.91 -12.74
CA VAL A 21 -1.75 -6.85 -11.76
C VAL A 21 -1.43 -8.24 -11.21
N PRO A 22 -0.93 -9.15 -12.06
CA PRO A 22 -0.74 -10.56 -11.70
C PRO A 22 0.24 -10.77 -10.54
N LEU A 23 1.08 -9.79 -10.21
CA LEU A 23 2.02 -9.89 -9.10
C LEU A 23 1.41 -9.52 -7.75
N ASN A 24 0.23 -8.90 -7.69
CA ASN A 24 -0.40 -8.45 -6.45
C ASN A 24 -1.58 -9.33 -6.03
N TYR A 25 -1.81 -9.38 -4.72
CA TYR A 25 -3.03 -9.87 -4.09
C TYR A 25 -3.53 -8.82 -3.09
N PHE A 26 -4.85 -8.65 -2.97
CA PHE A 26 -5.42 -7.75 -1.99
C PHE A 26 -6.81 -8.20 -1.51
N ASN A 27 -6.98 -8.28 -0.20
CA ASN A 27 -8.26 -8.50 0.44
C ASN A 27 -8.49 -7.48 1.56
N ILE A 28 -9.75 -7.12 1.78
CA ILE A 28 -10.21 -6.34 2.93
C ILE A 28 -11.09 -7.27 3.76
N VAL A 29 -10.65 -7.61 4.96
CA VAL A 29 -11.38 -8.51 5.85
C VAL A 29 -11.99 -7.68 6.98
N LYS A 30 -13.29 -7.83 7.22
CA LYS A 30 -14.01 -7.18 8.32
C LYS A 30 -14.50 -8.26 9.28
N LEU A 31 -14.20 -8.07 10.56
CA LEU A 31 -14.54 -9.00 11.64
C LEU A 31 -15.13 -8.27 12.84
N LYS A 32 -15.98 -8.96 13.58
CA LYS A 32 -16.44 -8.59 14.92
C LYS A 32 -15.71 -9.42 15.97
N ARG A 33 -15.73 -8.95 17.23
CA ARG A 33 -15.12 -9.65 18.38
C ARG A 33 -15.40 -11.16 18.36
N GLY A 34 -14.33 -11.95 18.40
CA GLY A 34 -14.37 -13.41 18.44
C GLY A 34 -14.60 -14.09 17.09
N GLU A 35 -14.95 -13.34 16.03
CA GLU A 35 -14.97 -13.88 14.67
C GLU A 35 -13.55 -14.18 14.21
N HIS A 36 -13.44 -15.26 13.44
CA HIS A 36 -12.19 -15.77 12.91
C HIS A 36 -12.26 -15.84 11.38
N PHE A 37 -11.15 -15.53 10.73
CA PHE A 37 -10.97 -15.70 9.30
C PHE A 37 -9.63 -16.35 9.03
N SER A 38 -9.64 -17.43 8.27
CA SER A 38 -8.43 -18.11 7.81
C SER A 38 -8.30 -18.03 6.29
N TYR A 39 -7.06 -18.02 5.81
CA TYR A 39 -6.75 -18.03 4.39
C TYR A 39 -5.36 -18.61 4.14
N SER A 40 -5.15 -19.04 2.90
CA SER A 40 -3.84 -19.34 2.32
C SER A 40 -3.86 -18.87 0.88
N VAL A 41 -2.76 -18.29 0.41
CA VAL A 41 -2.62 -17.81 -0.97
C VAL A 41 -1.39 -18.50 -1.59
N PRO A 42 -1.55 -19.66 -2.25
CA PRO A 42 -0.43 -20.38 -2.83
C PRO A 42 0.38 -19.50 -3.78
N ARG A 43 1.72 -19.56 -3.70
CA ARG A 43 2.67 -18.75 -4.48
C ARG A 43 2.67 -17.24 -4.19
N TYR A 44 1.96 -16.78 -3.17
CA TYR A 44 2.02 -15.40 -2.72
C TYR A 44 2.43 -15.35 -1.26
N GLU A 45 3.42 -14.52 -0.97
CA GLU A 45 3.63 -14.04 0.40
C GLU A 45 2.63 -12.91 0.68
N THR A 46 2.22 -12.76 1.94
CA THR A 46 1.25 -11.73 2.33
C THR A 46 1.68 -10.94 3.56
N ALA A 47 0.99 -9.82 3.79
CA ALA A 47 1.07 -9.02 4.99
C ALA A 47 -0.34 -8.78 5.53
N ILE A 48 -0.56 -9.12 6.80
CA ILE A 48 -1.80 -8.83 7.51
C ILE A 48 -1.62 -7.52 8.26
N VAL A 49 -2.42 -6.50 7.93
CA VAL A 49 -2.29 -5.13 8.45
C VAL A 49 -3.65 -4.64 8.93
N PRO A 50 -3.89 -4.56 10.25
CA PRO A 50 -5.11 -3.94 10.78
C PRO A 50 -5.18 -2.45 10.41
N ALA A 51 -6.16 -2.09 9.58
CA ALA A 51 -6.50 -0.70 9.30
C ALA A 51 -7.15 -0.07 10.55
N THR A 52 -8.07 -0.80 11.17
CA THR A 52 -8.66 -0.52 12.48
C THR A 52 -8.90 -1.81 13.25
N GLY A 53 -9.10 -1.69 14.55
CA GLY A 53 -9.25 -2.80 15.48
C GLY A 53 -7.93 -3.47 15.87
N THR A 54 -8.09 -4.57 16.59
CA THR A 54 -7.01 -5.39 17.14
C THR A 54 -7.33 -6.85 16.88
N VAL A 55 -6.35 -7.60 16.39
CA VAL A 55 -6.48 -9.02 16.05
C VAL A 55 -5.35 -9.85 16.64
N ASP A 56 -5.64 -11.10 16.99
CA ASP A 56 -4.63 -12.13 17.22
C ASP A 56 -4.42 -12.90 15.92
N ILE A 57 -3.16 -13.12 15.53
CA ILE A 57 -2.76 -13.80 14.30
C ILE A 57 -2.09 -15.12 14.64
N GLU A 58 -2.42 -16.18 13.90
CA GLU A 58 -1.76 -17.48 13.94
C GLU A 58 -1.29 -17.86 12.53
N ILE A 59 -0.02 -18.24 12.38
CA ILE A 59 0.58 -18.65 11.11
C ILE A 59 1.34 -19.94 11.36
N GLU A 60 0.83 -21.07 10.84
CA GLU A 60 1.44 -22.39 11.00
C GLU A 60 1.87 -22.71 12.47
N GLY A 61 1.04 -22.29 13.44
CA GLY A 61 1.28 -22.47 14.88
C GLY A 61 2.10 -21.38 15.57
N VAL A 62 2.65 -20.40 14.84
CA VAL A 62 3.27 -19.20 15.42
C VAL A 62 2.22 -18.14 15.70
N ILE A 63 2.16 -17.65 16.94
CA ILE A 63 1.11 -16.73 17.39
C ILE A 63 1.66 -15.31 17.61
N PHE A 64 1.03 -14.33 16.98
CA PHE A 64 1.25 -12.90 17.19
C PHE A 64 0.00 -12.27 17.80
N LYS A 65 0.07 -11.90 19.08
CA LYS A 65 -1.09 -11.36 19.81
C LYS A 65 -1.24 -9.86 19.66
N ALA A 66 -2.48 -9.39 19.79
CA ALA A 66 -2.87 -8.00 19.90
C ALA A 66 -2.21 -7.09 18.84
N LEU A 67 -2.31 -7.49 17.57
CA LEU A 67 -1.85 -6.70 16.43
C LEU A 67 -2.87 -5.60 16.12
N GLY A 68 -2.39 -4.35 16.05
CA GLY A 68 -3.21 -3.19 15.70
C GLY A 68 -3.74 -2.43 16.92
N ASN A 69 -3.60 -1.10 16.86
CA ASN A 69 -3.90 -0.18 17.97
C ASN A 69 -4.93 0.91 17.63
N ARG A 70 -5.38 0.97 16.36
CA ARG A 70 -6.26 2.04 15.87
C ARG A 70 -7.72 1.65 16.06
N VAL A 71 -8.53 2.47 16.73
CA VAL A 71 -9.95 2.13 16.99
C VAL A 71 -10.87 2.70 15.92
N GLY A 72 -10.81 4.01 15.66
CA GLY A 72 -11.78 4.70 14.80
C GLY A 72 -11.38 4.76 13.32
N ASP A 73 -10.17 5.24 13.03
CA ASP A 73 -9.69 5.46 11.66
C ASP A 73 -8.17 5.26 11.54
N VAL A 74 -7.68 5.29 10.30
CA VAL A 74 -6.26 5.12 9.97
C VAL A 74 -5.36 6.26 10.49
N TRP A 75 -5.92 7.42 10.83
CA TRP A 75 -5.20 8.56 11.41
C TRP A 75 -5.03 8.44 12.93
N GLY A 76 -5.79 7.56 13.60
CA GLY A 76 -5.79 7.39 15.06
C GLY A 76 -4.51 6.77 15.64
N GLY A 77 -3.50 6.44 14.82
CA GLY A 77 -2.26 5.88 15.31
C GLY A 77 -1.32 5.36 14.20
N GLU A 78 -0.39 4.53 14.63
CA GLU A 78 0.60 3.89 13.76
C GLU A 78 0.15 2.48 13.38
N PRO A 79 0.39 2.04 12.12
CA PRO A 79 0.08 0.69 11.71
C PRO A 79 1.02 -0.32 12.39
N GLU A 80 0.51 -1.52 12.50
CA GLU A 80 1.29 -2.73 12.74
C GLU A 80 0.97 -3.73 11.64
N GLY A 81 1.83 -4.70 11.44
CA GLY A 81 1.58 -5.76 10.47
C GLY A 81 2.27 -7.06 10.82
N VAL A 82 1.86 -8.14 10.19
CA VAL A 82 2.54 -9.44 10.24
C VAL A 82 2.83 -9.89 8.83
N TYR A 83 4.07 -10.26 8.57
CA TYR A 83 4.48 -10.94 7.34
C TYR A 83 4.10 -12.43 7.42
N VAL A 84 3.47 -12.93 6.36
CA VAL A 84 3.06 -14.32 6.19
C VAL A 84 3.87 -14.91 5.03
N PRO A 85 4.58 -16.04 5.25
CA PRO A 85 5.35 -16.72 4.21
C PRO A 85 4.49 -17.18 3.04
N SER A 86 5.12 -17.39 1.88
CA SER A 86 4.42 -17.79 0.67
C SER A 86 3.63 -19.08 0.85
N GLY A 87 2.32 -19.03 0.59
CA GLY A 87 1.41 -20.18 0.68
C GLY A 87 1.09 -20.69 2.09
N ALA A 88 1.66 -20.10 3.14
CA ALA A 88 1.38 -20.49 4.52
C ALA A 88 -0.10 -20.28 4.88
N GLU A 89 -0.65 -21.16 5.71
CA GLU A 89 -1.98 -20.96 6.29
C GLU A 89 -1.90 -19.94 7.43
N ALA A 90 -2.73 -18.90 7.33
CA ALA A 90 -2.83 -17.85 8.33
C ALA A 90 -4.27 -17.66 8.80
N GLY A 91 -4.44 -17.55 10.12
CA GLY A 91 -5.69 -17.25 10.78
C GLY A 91 -5.62 -15.91 11.51
N MET A 92 -6.74 -15.19 11.56
CA MET A 92 -6.88 -13.96 12.33
C MET A 92 -8.18 -13.96 13.12
N THR A 93 -8.11 -13.64 14.41
CA THR A 93 -9.25 -13.56 15.32
C THR A 93 -9.39 -12.15 15.86
N CYS A 94 -10.58 -11.55 15.75
CA CYS A 94 -10.81 -10.19 16.23
C CYS A 94 -10.90 -10.11 17.75
N VAL A 95 -10.07 -9.26 18.35
CA VAL A 95 -10.01 -9.01 19.80
C VAL A 95 -10.76 -7.73 20.17
N SER A 96 -10.80 -6.72 19.29
CA SER A 96 -11.61 -5.51 19.47
C SER A 96 -13.09 -5.77 19.16
N GLU A 97 -13.96 -4.77 19.34
CA GLU A 97 -15.39 -4.89 18.97
C GLU A 97 -15.57 -5.17 17.47
N THR A 98 -14.83 -4.42 16.64
CA THR A 98 -14.72 -4.63 15.20
C THR A 98 -13.27 -4.42 14.77
N ALA A 99 -12.89 -5.01 13.64
CA ALA A 99 -11.63 -4.77 12.97
C ALA A 99 -11.82 -4.75 11.45
N GLU A 100 -11.15 -3.82 10.78
CA GLU A 100 -10.95 -3.84 9.33
C GLU A 100 -9.47 -4.14 9.08
N ILE A 101 -9.19 -5.20 8.33
CA ILE A 101 -7.85 -5.74 8.13
C ILE A 101 -7.56 -5.78 6.63
N PHE A 102 -6.39 -5.26 6.25
CA PHE A 102 -5.85 -5.38 4.90
C PHE A 102 -4.94 -6.59 4.82
N VAL A 103 -5.20 -7.46 3.85
CA VAL A 103 -4.29 -8.55 3.49
C VAL A 103 -3.67 -8.18 2.15
N ALA A 104 -2.45 -7.69 2.17
CA ALA A 104 -1.65 -7.38 0.98
C ALA A 104 -0.83 -8.59 0.58
N GLY A 105 -0.61 -8.85 -0.70
CA GLY A 105 0.29 -9.93 -1.12
C GLY A 105 1.05 -9.63 -2.40
N ALA A 106 2.16 -10.33 -2.55
CA ALA A 106 2.92 -10.35 -3.80
C ALA A 106 3.34 -11.77 -4.18
N GLN A 107 3.44 -12.03 -5.48
CA GLN A 107 3.88 -13.34 -5.98
C GLN A 107 5.34 -13.60 -5.60
N PHE A 108 5.60 -14.72 -4.92
CA PHE A 108 6.92 -15.11 -4.46
C PHE A 108 6.98 -16.62 -4.22
N ASP A 109 7.94 -17.33 -4.80
CA ASP A 109 7.95 -18.80 -4.77
C ASP A 109 8.84 -19.40 -3.65
N LYS A 110 9.48 -18.57 -2.80
CA LYS A 110 10.27 -19.08 -1.66
C LYS A 110 9.51 -18.91 -0.35
N VAL A 111 9.78 -19.82 0.58
CA VAL A 111 9.27 -19.75 1.95
C VAL A 111 10.30 -19.04 2.83
N LEU A 112 9.83 -18.06 3.60
CA LEU A 112 10.60 -17.32 4.61
C LEU A 112 9.94 -17.54 5.98
N GLU A 113 10.45 -16.89 7.02
CA GLU A 113 9.91 -17.00 8.38
C GLU A 113 8.88 -15.90 8.66
N PRO A 114 7.75 -16.20 9.34
CA PRO A 114 6.78 -15.18 9.74
C PRO A 114 7.37 -14.23 10.79
N PHE A 115 6.92 -12.97 10.78
CA PHE A 115 7.31 -11.99 11.79
C PHE A 115 6.35 -10.81 11.87
N ASP A 116 6.33 -10.12 13.01
CA ASP A 116 5.56 -8.90 13.19
C ASP A 116 6.40 -7.62 13.04
N VAL A 117 5.72 -6.57 12.61
CA VAL A 117 6.17 -5.19 12.55
C VAL A 117 5.31 -4.40 13.51
N ARG A 118 5.92 -4.00 14.63
CA ARG A 118 5.27 -3.21 15.68
C ARG A 118 5.61 -1.74 15.55
N VAL A 119 4.85 -0.89 16.25
CA VAL A 119 5.01 0.57 16.21
C VAL A 119 6.45 1.02 16.46
N ALA A 120 7.15 0.35 17.39
CA ALA A 120 8.54 0.65 17.75
C ALA A 120 9.54 0.35 16.61
N ASP A 121 9.16 -0.53 15.69
CA ASP A 121 10.01 -0.98 14.60
C ASP A 121 9.69 -0.37 13.24
N LEU A 122 8.62 0.42 13.16
CA LEU A 122 8.13 1.03 11.93
C LEU A 122 9.10 2.09 11.39
N ASP A 123 9.47 1.98 10.11
CA ASP A 123 10.25 3.02 9.41
C ASP A 123 9.31 4.10 8.86
N ARG A 124 9.64 5.37 9.13
CA ARG A 124 8.77 6.52 8.84
C ARG A 124 9.55 7.56 8.07
N VAL A 125 8.90 8.12 7.06
CA VAL A 125 9.47 9.16 6.20
C VAL A 125 8.47 10.29 6.09
N GLN A 126 8.95 11.53 6.18
CA GLN A 126 8.15 12.72 5.92
C GLN A 126 8.95 13.67 5.04
N TYR A 127 8.31 14.21 4.00
CA TYR A 127 8.96 15.04 2.99
C TYR A 127 7.93 15.89 2.24
N GLY A 128 8.41 16.74 1.35
CA GLY A 128 7.60 17.76 0.68
C GLY A 128 7.14 18.86 1.64
N SER A 129 6.29 19.75 1.14
CA SER A 129 5.74 20.86 1.93
C SER A 129 4.34 21.26 1.45
N ASP A 130 3.62 22.00 2.28
CA ASP A 130 2.30 22.53 1.91
C ASP A 130 2.40 23.60 0.80
N GLU A 131 3.54 24.30 0.72
CA GLU A 131 3.88 25.25 -0.34
C GLU A 131 4.03 24.55 -1.69
N THR A 132 4.76 23.43 -1.71
CA THR A 132 4.92 22.60 -2.92
C THR A 132 3.70 21.73 -3.22
N LYS A 133 2.74 21.66 -2.28
CA LYS A 133 1.59 20.75 -2.31
C LYS A 133 1.98 19.27 -2.40
N THR A 134 3.16 18.88 -1.92
CA THR A 134 3.63 17.48 -1.95
C THR A 134 3.93 16.93 -0.55
N HIS A 135 3.38 17.56 0.49
CA HIS A 135 3.61 17.18 1.89
C HIS A 135 3.04 15.81 2.21
N ARG A 136 3.93 14.86 2.49
CA ARG A 136 3.59 13.44 2.68
C ARG A 136 4.24 12.84 3.89
N LYS A 137 3.51 11.93 4.54
CA LYS A 137 4.03 10.99 5.53
C LYS A 137 3.89 9.58 4.98
N ILE A 138 4.97 8.81 4.98
CA ILE A 138 5.00 7.41 4.60
C ILE A 138 5.37 6.59 5.82
N LYS A 139 4.64 5.50 6.02
CA LYS A 139 4.86 4.52 7.07
C LYS A 139 5.13 3.18 6.40
N HIS A 140 6.39 2.77 6.36
CA HIS A 140 6.79 1.53 5.71
C HIS A 140 6.61 0.36 6.66
N ILE A 141 5.60 -0.46 6.39
CA ILE A 141 5.34 -1.68 7.17
C ILE A 141 6.33 -2.76 6.71
N LEU A 142 6.36 -3.07 5.41
CA LEU A 142 7.37 -3.94 4.81
C LEU A 142 8.29 -3.11 3.89
N GLY A 143 9.11 -2.25 4.48
CA GLY A 143 10.10 -1.40 3.79
C GLY A 143 11.52 -1.98 3.72
N THR A 144 12.51 -1.14 3.43
CA THR A 144 13.94 -1.56 3.30
C THR A 144 14.52 -2.14 4.60
N LYS A 145 14.02 -1.75 5.78
CA LYS A 145 14.42 -2.34 7.08
C LYS A 145 14.30 -3.87 7.12
N TYR A 146 13.37 -4.45 6.35
CA TYR A 146 13.06 -5.88 6.35
C TYR A 146 13.49 -6.61 5.07
N ARG A 147 14.37 -6.00 4.26
CA ARG A 147 14.75 -6.53 2.92
C ARG A 147 15.27 -7.97 2.91
N ASP A 148 15.86 -8.44 4.01
CA ASP A 148 16.44 -9.78 4.13
C ASP A 148 15.44 -10.81 4.68
N ARG A 149 14.19 -10.38 4.98
CA ARG A 149 13.13 -11.19 5.61
C ARG A 149 11.83 -11.21 4.82
N VAL A 150 11.76 -10.49 3.69
CA VAL A 150 10.58 -10.37 2.81
C VAL A 150 11.04 -10.61 1.38
N GLY A 151 10.21 -11.29 0.58
CA GLY A 151 10.52 -11.66 -0.80
C GLY A 151 10.51 -10.48 -1.77
N ARG A 152 9.39 -10.25 -2.45
CA ARG A 152 9.14 -9.21 -3.46
C ARG A 152 8.10 -8.17 -3.03
N LEU A 153 7.42 -8.41 -1.91
CA LEU A 153 6.38 -7.55 -1.37
C LEU A 153 6.96 -6.29 -0.72
N LEU A 154 6.35 -5.15 -1.06
CA LEU A 154 6.51 -3.85 -0.42
C LEU A 154 5.12 -3.37 0.03
N VAL A 155 4.99 -3.01 1.32
CA VAL A 155 3.72 -2.54 1.90
C VAL A 155 3.96 -1.28 2.69
N SER A 156 3.23 -0.21 2.37
CA SER A 156 3.32 1.07 3.06
C SER A 156 1.97 1.75 3.18
N GLU A 157 1.81 2.56 4.22
CA GLU A 157 0.73 3.54 4.32
C GLU A 157 1.24 4.93 3.95
N LEU A 158 0.49 5.65 3.13
CA LEU A 158 0.82 7.01 2.73
C LEU A 158 -0.30 7.97 3.10
N PHE A 159 0.11 9.10 3.65
CA PHE A 159 -0.77 10.20 4.03
C PHE A 159 -0.36 11.43 3.24
N THR A 160 -1.29 11.96 2.45
CA THR A 160 -1.21 13.30 1.87
C THR A 160 -1.72 14.26 2.92
N VAL A 161 -0.78 14.90 3.63
CA VAL A 161 -1.07 15.68 4.84
C VAL A 161 -1.61 17.06 4.48
N GLY A 162 -1.08 17.66 3.42
CA GLY A 162 -1.57 18.94 2.93
C GLY A 162 -2.96 18.78 2.29
N GLN A 163 -3.96 19.46 2.82
CA GLN A 163 -5.28 19.53 2.17
C GLN A 163 -5.14 20.16 0.78
N GLY A 164 -5.74 19.54 -0.23
CA GLY A 164 -5.49 19.91 -1.64
C GLY A 164 -4.13 19.45 -2.19
N GLY A 165 -3.43 18.56 -1.49
CA GLY A 165 -2.09 18.09 -1.83
C GLY A 165 -2.05 16.97 -2.86
N TRP A 166 -0.87 16.76 -3.43
CA TRP A 166 -0.52 15.74 -4.39
C TRP A 166 0.35 14.65 -3.77
N SER A 167 0.10 13.42 -4.21
CA SER A 167 0.97 12.28 -4.02
C SER A 167 1.23 11.56 -5.34
N GLY A 168 2.14 10.58 -5.32
CA GLY A 168 2.70 10.00 -6.55
C GLY A 168 3.44 11.04 -7.41
N PHE A 169 3.86 12.17 -6.81
CA PHE A 169 4.37 13.34 -7.51
C PHE A 169 5.85 13.64 -7.15
N PRO A 170 6.73 14.02 -8.11
CA PRO A 170 6.46 14.17 -9.53
C PRO A 170 6.06 12.82 -10.15
N PRO A 171 5.28 12.84 -11.24
CA PRO A 171 4.70 11.62 -11.79
C PRO A 171 5.81 10.61 -12.10
N HIS A 172 5.58 9.36 -11.75
CA HIS A 172 6.52 8.27 -12.01
C HIS A 172 5.78 6.99 -12.33
N LYS A 173 6.52 6.03 -12.89
CA LYS A 173 6.06 4.69 -13.23
C LYS A 173 7.10 3.64 -12.85
N HIS A 174 6.68 2.39 -12.82
CA HIS A 174 7.51 1.19 -12.61
C HIS A 174 6.85 0.01 -13.34
N ASP A 175 6.59 0.24 -14.63
CA ASP A 175 5.81 -0.66 -15.49
C ASP A 175 6.68 -1.42 -16.50
N THR A 176 7.99 -1.19 -16.47
CA THR A 176 8.96 -1.81 -17.36
C THR A 176 10.17 -2.31 -16.57
N ASP A 177 10.63 -3.52 -16.86
CA ASP A 177 11.85 -4.08 -16.26
C ASP A 177 13.10 -3.60 -17.02
N ARG A 178 13.42 -2.31 -16.90
CA ARG A 178 14.53 -1.64 -17.61
C ARG A 178 15.69 -1.36 -16.64
N LEU A 179 16.36 -2.41 -16.19
CA LEU A 179 17.43 -2.28 -15.21
C LEU A 179 18.66 -1.56 -15.79
N PRO A 180 19.35 -0.68 -15.03
CA PRO A 180 19.06 -0.26 -13.65
C PRO A 180 18.14 0.98 -13.54
N LEU A 181 17.53 1.42 -14.64
CA LEU A 181 16.78 2.68 -14.74
C LEU A 181 15.36 2.60 -14.18
N GLU A 182 14.74 1.43 -14.25
CA GLU A 182 13.36 1.18 -13.83
C GLU A 182 13.21 -0.30 -13.46
N THR A 183 12.46 -0.57 -12.40
CA THR A 183 12.02 -1.93 -12.05
C THR A 183 10.57 -2.13 -12.40
N ARG A 184 10.19 -3.36 -12.74
CA ARG A 184 8.79 -3.71 -12.94
C ARG A 184 8.13 -4.10 -11.62
N HIS A 185 7.14 -3.32 -11.21
CA HIS A 185 6.28 -3.60 -10.05
C HIS A 185 4.83 -3.39 -10.42
N ASP A 186 3.97 -4.35 -10.07
CA ASP A 186 2.53 -4.09 -10.01
C ASP A 186 2.20 -3.32 -8.75
N GLU A 187 1.23 -2.42 -8.83
CA GLU A 187 0.84 -1.60 -7.70
C GLU A 187 -0.68 -1.52 -7.55
N THR A 188 -1.13 -1.59 -6.30
CA THR A 188 -2.54 -1.48 -5.92
C THR A 188 -2.67 -0.52 -4.74
N TYR A 189 -3.64 0.40 -4.84
CA TYR A 189 -3.97 1.38 -3.81
C TYR A 189 -5.37 1.16 -3.24
N ASN A 190 -5.52 1.36 -1.93
CA ASN A 190 -6.84 1.48 -1.29
C ASN A 190 -6.93 2.77 -0.47
N PHE A 191 -7.96 3.58 -0.71
CA PHE A 191 -8.03 4.97 -0.25
C PHE A 191 -8.94 5.17 0.96
N ARG A 192 -8.56 6.11 1.84
CA ARG A 192 -9.42 6.68 2.89
C ARG A 192 -9.34 8.21 2.84
N PHE A 193 -10.40 8.88 3.28
CA PHE A 193 -10.44 10.35 3.35
C PHE A 193 -10.83 10.83 4.75
N LYS A 194 -10.37 12.03 5.11
CA LYS A 194 -10.76 12.72 6.33
C LYS A 194 -11.20 14.16 6.03
N PRO A 195 -12.46 14.53 6.35
CA PRO A 195 -13.58 13.64 6.70
C PRO A 195 -13.88 12.57 5.64
N ASP A 196 -14.65 11.55 6.04
CA ASP A 196 -14.95 10.33 5.26
C ASP A 196 -15.71 10.56 3.94
N HIS A 197 -16.46 11.66 3.84
CA HIS A 197 -17.10 12.11 2.60
C HIS A 197 -16.17 12.93 1.68
N GLY A 198 -14.89 13.03 2.02
CA GLY A 198 -13.88 13.63 1.16
C GLY A 198 -13.65 12.81 -0.12
N PHE A 199 -12.96 13.44 -1.07
CA PHE A 199 -12.67 12.82 -2.36
C PHE A 199 -11.36 13.35 -2.96
N GLY A 200 -10.92 12.73 -4.04
CA GLY A 200 -9.77 13.13 -4.83
C GLY A 200 -9.82 12.62 -6.25
N MET A 201 -8.71 12.77 -6.97
CA MET A 201 -8.54 12.25 -8.32
C MET A 201 -7.25 11.44 -8.41
N GLN A 202 -7.33 10.26 -9.01
CA GLN A 202 -6.17 9.50 -9.48
C GLN A 202 -6.02 9.76 -10.97
N LEU A 203 -4.87 10.29 -11.38
CA LEU A 203 -4.49 10.38 -12.80
C LEU A 203 -3.67 9.14 -13.16
N VAL A 204 -3.92 8.55 -14.33
CA VAL A 204 -3.07 7.52 -14.92
C VAL A 204 -2.75 7.91 -16.36
N GLN A 205 -1.51 8.31 -16.60
CA GLN A 205 -1.01 8.69 -17.92
C GLN A 205 -0.12 7.58 -18.46
N ARG A 206 -0.61 6.84 -19.46
CA ARG A 206 0.08 5.66 -20.02
C ARG A 206 1.36 6.02 -20.76
N GLU A 207 1.39 7.17 -21.41
CA GLU A 207 2.46 7.62 -22.29
C GLU A 207 2.75 9.10 -22.05
N ASP A 208 4.04 9.45 -22.04
CA ASP A 208 4.46 10.84 -21.88
C ASP A 208 3.95 11.71 -23.04
N GLY A 209 3.52 12.93 -22.73
CA GLY A 209 2.92 13.86 -23.70
C GLY A 209 1.52 13.47 -24.23
N LYS A 210 0.89 12.40 -23.73
CA LYS A 210 -0.50 12.03 -24.05
C LYS A 210 -1.45 12.35 -22.90
N VAL A 211 -2.73 12.54 -23.19
CA VAL A 211 -3.74 12.71 -22.14
C VAL A 211 -3.91 11.38 -21.38
N GLY A 212 -3.97 11.45 -20.06
CA GLY A 212 -4.23 10.31 -19.19
C GLY A 212 -5.70 10.20 -18.78
N ASP A 213 -6.05 9.09 -18.14
CA ASP A 213 -7.36 8.85 -17.55
C ASP A 213 -7.40 9.44 -16.13
N ALA A 214 -8.48 10.14 -15.80
CA ALA A 214 -8.73 10.65 -14.45
C ALA A 214 -9.88 9.88 -13.79
N TYR A 215 -9.63 9.34 -12.60
CA TYR A 215 -10.60 8.57 -11.84
C TYR A 215 -10.98 9.32 -10.56
N HIS A 216 -12.28 9.50 -10.34
CA HIS A 216 -12.81 10.03 -9.09
C HIS A 216 -12.68 8.99 -7.97
N ILE A 217 -11.84 9.28 -6.98
CA ILE A 217 -11.59 8.41 -5.83
C ILE A 217 -12.29 8.96 -4.59
N VAL A 218 -13.03 8.08 -3.92
CA VAL A 218 -13.77 8.32 -2.67
C VAL A 218 -13.36 7.31 -1.61
N ASN A 219 -13.80 7.50 -0.37
CA ASN A 219 -13.47 6.61 0.75
C ASN A 219 -13.80 5.14 0.43
N GLY A 220 -12.81 4.26 0.59
CA GLY A 220 -12.92 2.83 0.25
C GLY A 220 -12.59 2.46 -1.20
N SER A 221 -12.33 3.44 -2.08
CA SER A 221 -11.93 3.17 -3.47
C SER A 221 -10.65 2.35 -3.55
N THR A 222 -10.58 1.45 -4.52
CA THR A 222 -9.35 0.73 -4.87
C THR A 222 -8.92 1.11 -6.29
N ILE A 223 -7.64 1.45 -6.48
CA ILE A 223 -7.04 1.66 -7.79
C ILE A 223 -6.02 0.55 -8.04
N ILE A 224 -6.10 -0.05 -9.21
CA ILE A 224 -5.11 -0.96 -9.77
C ILE A 224 -4.23 -0.15 -10.71
N LEU A 225 -2.91 -0.28 -10.63
CA LEU A 225 -1.95 0.40 -11.49
C LEU A 225 -1.16 -0.62 -12.31
N ASP A 226 -1.66 -0.96 -13.49
CA ASP A 226 -1.04 -1.89 -14.45
C ASP A 226 0.14 -1.26 -15.21
N LYS A 227 0.09 0.05 -15.54
CA LYS A 227 1.19 0.78 -16.21
C LYS A 227 1.02 2.31 -16.19
N GLY A 228 2.05 3.05 -16.57
CA GLY A 228 2.01 4.50 -16.76
C GLY A 228 2.24 5.32 -15.49
N TYR A 229 2.32 6.64 -15.67
CA TYR A 229 2.54 7.62 -14.61
C TYR A 229 1.27 7.83 -13.78
N HIS A 230 1.38 7.78 -12.45
CA HIS A 230 0.19 7.66 -11.59
C HIS A 230 0.16 8.61 -10.37
N PRO A 231 0.23 9.94 -10.56
CA PRO A 231 0.01 10.88 -9.46
C PRO A 231 -1.47 10.90 -9.03
N CYS A 232 -1.71 11.23 -7.78
CA CYS A 232 -3.05 11.45 -7.24
C CYS A 232 -3.12 12.76 -6.44
N VAL A 233 -4.30 13.34 -6.37
CA VAL A 233 -4.56 14.62 -5.69
C VAL A 233 -5.80 14.50 -4.83
N VAL A 234 -5.72 15.02 -3.61
CA VAL A 234 -6.88 15.14 -2.73
C VAL A 234 -7.58 16.49 -2.98
N ALA A 235 -8.91 16.53 -2.93
CA ALA A 235 -9.63 17.80 -3.06
C ALA A 235 -9.35 18.75 -1.88
N PRO A 236 -9.45 20.08 -2.08
CA PRO A 236 -9.25 21.06 -1.01
C PRO A 236 -10.15 20.81 0.19
N GLY A 237 -9.63 20.98 1.41
CA GLY A 237 -10.37 20.75 2.65
C GLY A 237 -10.36 19.31 3.18
N TYR A 238 -9.78 18.35 2.42
CA TYR A 238 -9.71 16.95 2.84
C TYR A 238 -8.27 16.46 2.96
N GLU A 239 -8.04 15.54 3.90
CA GLU A 239 -6.83 14.72 3.94
C GLU A 239 -7.09 13.40 3.21
N MET A 240 -6.05 12.83 2.61
CA MET A 240 -6.11 11.54 1.90
C MET A 240 -5.07 10.58 2.46
N TYR A 241 -5.54 9.39 2.80
CA TYR A 241 -4.73 8.23 3.10
C TYR A 241 -4.85 7.24 1.94
N TYR A 242 -3.78 6.51 1.67
CA TYR A 242 -3.88 5.31 0.86
C TYR A 242 -2.86 4.25 1.28
N PHE A 243 -3.34 3.02 1.30
CA PHE A 243 -2.57 1.81 1.54
C PHE A 243 -1.97 1.34 0.21
N THR A 244 -0.69 1.00 0.20
CA THR A 244 0.06 0.66 -1.03
C THR A 244 0.61 -0.74 -0.97
N ILE A 245 0.42 -1.46 -2.07
CA ILE A 245 0.85 -2.84 -2.26
C ILE A 245 1.65 -2.87 -3.54
N LEU A 246 2.91 -3.24 -3.44
CA LEU A 246 3.85 -3.31 -4.54
C LEU A 246 4.44 -4.72 -4.61
N GLY A 247 4.26 -5.37 -5.76
CA GLY A 247 4.82 -6.69 -6.05
C GLY A 247 5.84 -6.58 -7.18
N GLY A 248 7.12 -6.81 -6.87
CA GLY A 248 8.19 -6.76 -7.87
C GLY A 248 8.22 -7.98 -8.79
N LEU A 249 8.57 -7.80 -10.07
CA LEU A 249 8.69 -8.90 -11.04
C LEU A 249 10.02 -9.64 -10.90
N SER A 250 11.12 -8.91 -11.11
CA SER A 250 12.48 -9.45 -11.15
C SER A 250 13.18 -9.32 -9.80
N GLN A 251 12.89 -8.25 -9.07
CA GLN A 251 13.52 -7.91 -7.80
C GLN A 251 12.58 -7.12 -6.89
N ARG A 252 12.92 -7.06 -5.59
CA ARG A 252 12.17 -6.30 -4.58
C ARG A 252 12.41 -4.79 -4.61
N PRO A 253 13.67 -4.29 -4.63
CA PRO A 253 13.93 -2.86 -4.62
C PRO A 253 13.18 -2.14 -5.75
N LEU A 254 12.55 -1.02 -5.42
CA LEU A 254 11.79 -0.23 -6.38
C LEU A 254 12.68 0.89 -6.92
N VAL A 255 12.86 0.90 -8.25
CA VAL A 255 13.46 2.02 -8.98
C VAL A 255 12.39 2.66 -9.84
N GLN A 256 11.92 3.83 -9.42
CA GLN A 256 10.89 4.60 -10.11
C GLN A 256 11.48 5.30 -11.34
N PHE A 257 10.79 5.21 -12.47
CA PHE A 257 11.06 6.02 -13.65
C PHE A 257 10.19 7.28 -13.62
N PHE A 258 10.77 8.41 -13.25
CA PHE A 258 10.08 9.69 -13.24
C PHE A 258 9.79 10.18 -14.65
N GLN A 259 8.65 10.85 -14.82
CA GLN A 259 8.24 11.40 -16.11
C GLN A 259 9.25 12.46 -16.57
N PRO A 260 9.90 12.29 -17.73
CA PRO A 260 11.00 13.17 -18.16
C PRO A 260 10.65 14.66 -18.15
N THR A 261 9.44 15.00 -18.59
CA THR A 261 8.92 16.39 -18.62
C THR A 261 8.81 17.05 -17.24
N HIS A 262 8.68 16.26 -16.18
CA HIS A 262 8.49 16.74 -14.80
C HIS A 262 9.62 16.33 -13.85
N ALA A 263 10.62 15.58 -14.33
CA ALA A 263 11.70 15.02 -13.51
C ALA A 263 12.55 16.10 -12.81
N TYR A 264 12.62 17.33 -13.35
CA TYR A 264 13.31 18.45 -12.71
C TYR A 264 12.77 18.78 -11.32
N GLN A 265 11.51 18.42 -11.02
CA GLN A 265 10.89 18.70 -9.72
C GLN A 265 11.46 17.84 -8.58
N ILE A 266 12.21 16.78 -8.89
CA ILE A 266 13.00 16.02 -7.90
C ILE A 266 14.03 16.94 -7.22
N GLU A 267 14.49 17.98 -7.92
CA GLU A 267 15.44 18.96 -7.39
C GLU A 267 14.75 20.06 -6.56
N THR A 268 13.43 20.20 -6.66
CA THR A 268 12.68 21.29 -6.02
C THR A 268 11.85 20.84 -4.83
N ILE A 269 11.47 19.56 -4.77
CA ILE A 269 10.64 19.03 -3.68
C ILE A 269 11.53 18.68 -2.47
N PRO A 270 11.33 19.32 -1.30
CA PRO A 270 12.16 19.06 -0.13
C PRO A 270 12.13 17.59 0.30
N GLY A 271 13.29 16.99 0.56
CA GLY A 271 13.42 15.64 1.12
C GLY A 271 13.03 14.48 0.19
N ILE A 272 12.66 14.73 -1.08
CA ILE A 272 12.23 13.67 -1.99
C ILE A 272 13.33 12.66 -2.31
N LYS A 273 14.59 13.10 -2.38
CA LYS A 273 15.72 12.21 -2.67
C LYS A 273 15.97 11.19 -1.56
N ASP A 274 15.80 11.60 -0.30
CA ASP A 274 15.89 10.71 0.85
C ASP A 274 14.76 9.69 0.85
N MET A 275 13.55 10.12 0.46
CA MET A 275 12.42 9.22 0.26
C MET A 275 12.71 8.20 -0.85
N ILE A 276 13.23 8.61 -2.01
CA ILE A 276 13.59 7.69 -3.11
C ILE A 276 14.60 6.64 -2.63
N ALA A 277 15.56 7.03 -1.79
CA ALA A 277 16.56 6.10 -1.24
C ALA A 277 15.95 5.04 -0.31
N LYS A 278 14.78 5.29 0.30
CA LYS A 278 14.07 4.35 1.19
C LYS A 278 13.33 3.22 0.46
N PHE A 279 13.21 3.32 -0.87
CA PHE A 279 12.59 2.31 -1.72
C PHE A 279 13.60 1.42 -2.46
N LYS A 280 14.87 1.87 -2.53
CA LYS A 280 16.00 1.07 -3.00
C LYS A 280 16.47 0.09 -1.92
#